data_AF-A0A0Q6CGG9-F1
#
_entry.id   AF-A0A0Q6CGG9-F1
#
_cell.length_a   1.000
_cell.length_b   1.000
_cell.length_c   1.000
_cell.angle_alpha   90.00
_cell.angle_beta   90.00
_cell.angle_gamma   90.00
#
_symmetry.space_group_name_H-M   'P 1'
#
loop_
_entity.id
_entity.type
_entity.pdbx_description
1 polymer ?
#
loop_
_entity_poly.entity_id
_entity_poly.type
_entity_poly.pdbx_seq_one_letter_code
_entity_poly.pdbx_strand_id
1 'polypeptide(L)' 'MSGRSDAASAPLFLKGARVTNAFRTSLFDAANRAGITPNEFCIKAAAEKLARSGASFPGVFRKGDIEEAA' A
#
# COMPACT_ATOMS: atom_id res chain seq x y z
N MET A 1 -15.16 22.77 12.50
CA MET A 1 -14.17 21.89 11.82
C MET A 1 -14.26 20.51 12.44
N SER A 2 -14.95 19.58 11.80
CA SER A 2 -15.14 18.21 12.31
C SER A 2 -13.87 17.41 12.01
N GLY A 3 -13.01 17.26 13.01
CA GLY A 3 -11.87 16.34 12.96
C GLY A 3 -12.39 14.91 13.03
N ARG A 4 -12.69 14.32 11.87
CA ARG A 4 -12.83 12.86 11.79
C ARG A 4 -11.43 12.25 11.85
N SER A 5 -11.33 11.21 12.66
CA SER A 5 -10.10 10.51 12.97
C SER A 5 -9.51 9.85 11.71
N ASP A 6 -8.52 10.47 11.07
CA ASP A 6 -7.67 9.86 10.03
C ASP A 6 -6.88 8.62 10.54
N ALA A 7 -7.03 8.29 11.84
CA ALA A 7 -6.38 7.16 12.50
C ALA A 7 -7.21 5.86 12.52
N ALA A 8 -8.48 5.89 12.10
CA ALA A 8 -9.32 4.69 12.12
C ALA A 8 -9.03 3.78 10.91
N SER A 9 -8.79 2.49 11.15
CA SER A 9 -8.62 1.50 10.08
C SER A 9 -9.90 1.38 9.23
N ALA A 10 -9.75 1.37 7.91
CA ALA A 10 -10.85 1.19 6.96
C ALA A 10 -10.62 -0.06 6.09
N PRO A 11 -11.67 -0.85 5.78
CA PRO A 11 -11.52 -2.02 4.91
C PRO A 11 -11.28 -1.61 3.46
N LEU A 12 -10.32 -2.26 2.80
CA LEU A 12 -10.03 -2.10 1.37
C LEU A 12 -10.29 -3.43 0.65
N PHE A 13 -11.28 -3.45 -0.25
CA PHE A 13 -11.61 -4.63 -1.05
C PHE A 13 -11.17 -4.44 -2.50
N LEU A 14 -10.10 -5.12 -2.91
CA LEU A 14 -9.66 -5.14 -4.30
C LEU A 14 -10.35 -6.29 -5.05
N LYS A 15 -11.39 -5.97 -5.83
CA LYS A 15 -12.12 -6.96 -6.65
C LYS A 15 -11.48 -7.12 -8.04
N GLY A 16 -11.51 -8.34 -8.59
CA GLY A 16 -11.25 -8.58 -10.01
C GLY A 16 -9.77 -8.67 -10.43
N ALA A 17 -8.85 -8.95 -9.51
CA ALA A 17 -7.42 -9.05 -9.84
C ALA A 17 -7.09 -10.29 -10.69
N ARG A 18 -7.16 -10.14 -12.02
CA ARG A 18 -6.55 -11.07 -12.99
C ARG A 18 -5.33 -10.39 -13.60
N VAL A 19 -4.16 -10.93 -13.31
CA VAL A 19 -2.86 -10.42 -13.78
C VAL A 19 -2.16 -11.50 -14.60
N THR A 20 -1.13 -11.12 -15.34
CA THR A 20 -0.29 -12.10 -16.04
C THR A 20 0.45 -12.98 -15.03
N ASN A 21 0.73 -14.23 -15.40
CA ASN A 21 1.50 -15.15 -14.54
C ASN A 21 2.89 -14.61 -14.22
N ALA A 22 3.56 -13.98 -15.19
CA ALA A 22 4.88 -13.38 -14.97
C ALA A 22 4.83 -12.28 -13.91
N PHE A 23 3.84 -11.39 -13.97
CA PHE A 23 3.66 -10.38 -12.93
C PHE A 23 3.36 -11.00 -11.57
N ARG A 24 2.49 -12.02 -11.53
CA ARG A 24 2.18 -12.73 -10.28
C ARG A 24 3.45 -13.29 -9.64
N THR A 25 4.31 -13.96 -10.41
CA THR A 25 5.57 -14.50 -9.89
C THR A 25 6.47 -13.39 -9.36
N SER A 26 6.70 -12.33 -10.14
CA SER A 26 7.54 -11.21 -9.71
C SER A 26 7.01 -10.50 -8.46
N LEU A 27 5.68 -10.34 -8.35
CA LEU A 27 5.03 -9.77 -7.17
C LEU A 27 5.28 -10.64 -5.93
N PHE A 28 5.09 -11.96 -6.05
CA PHE A 28 5.30 -12.88 -4.94
C PHE A 28 6.77 -12.89 -4.51
N ASP A 29 7.71 -12.91 -5.46
CA ASP A 29 9.15 -12.84 -5.17
C ASP A 29 9.53 -11.54 -4.46
N ALA A 30 9.01 -10.41 -4.93
CA ALA A 30 9.28 -9.11 -4.31
C ALA A 30 8.69 -9.02 -2.89
N ALA A 31 7.45 -9.48 -2.69
CA ALA A 31 6.81 -9.53 -1.39
C ALA A 31 7.58 -10.45 -0.42
N ASN A 32 8.02 -11.63 -0.88
CA ASN A 32 8.81 -12.56 -0.10
C ASN A 32 10.16 -11.96 0.33
N ARG A 33 10.88 -11.30 -0.58
CA ARG A 33 12.16 -10.62 -0.25
C ARG A 33 11.97 -9.49 0.76
N ALA A 34 10.85 -8.78 0.67
CA ALA A 34 10.49 -7.74 1.62
C ALA A 34 9.92 -8.27 2.95
N GLY A 35 9.70 -9.60 3.07
CA GLY A 35 9.15 -10.21 4.28
C GLY A 35 7.69 -9.83 4.58
N ILE A 36 6.90 -9.48 3.55
CA ILE A 36 5.51 -9.03 3.69
C ILE A 36 4.57 -9.80 2.76
N THR A 37 3.26 -9.69 2.97
CA THR A 37 2.27 -10.33 2.10
C THR A 37 2.19 -9.62 0.73
N PRO A 38 1.80 -10.30 -0.36
CA PRO A 38 1.57 -9.65 -1.65
C PRO A 38 0.54 -8.52 -1.60
N ASN A 39 -0.46 -8.63 -0.70
CA ASN A 39 -1.45 -7.58 -0.49
C ASN A 39 -0.81 -6.34 0.15
N GLU A 40 0.00 -6.52 1.20
CA GLU A 40 0.76 -5.43 1.80
C GLU A 40 1.70 -4.76 0.82
N PHE A 41 2.40 -5.55 -0.01
CA PHE A 41 3.29 -5.05 -1.04
C PHE A 41 2.54 -4.13 -2.03
N CYS A 42 1.40 -4.59 -2.57
CA CYS A 42 0.59 -3.81 -3.50
C CYS A 42 0.08 -2.50 -2.87
N ILE A 43 -0.37 -2.56 -1.61
CA ILE A 43 -0.90 -1.40 -0.91
C ILE A 43 0.22 -0.38 -0.62
N LYS A 44 1.42 -0.81 -0.19
CA LYS A 44 2.57 0.07 -0.02
C LYS A 44 3.01 0.72 -1.34
N ALA A 45 3.11 -0.06 -2.41
CA ALA A 45 3.46 0.46 -3.73
C ALA A 45 2.43 1.50 -4.24
N ALA A 46 1.14 1.28 -3.96
CA ALA A 46 0.09 2.25 -4.26
C ALA A 46 0.24 3.53 -3.42
N ALA A 47 0.53 3.40 -2.13
CA ALA A 47 0.74 4.53 -1.24
C ALA A 47 1.95 5.38 -1.69
N GLU A 48 3.09 4.76 -1.99
CA GLU A 48 4.26 5.46 -2.53
C GLU A 48 3.94 6.22 -3.81
N LYS A 49 3.14 5.62 -4.71
CA LYS A 49 2.70 6.28 -5.94
C LYS A 49 1.81 7.49 -5.65
N LEU A 50 0.89 7.37 -4.68
CA LEU A 50 0.01 8.45 -4.27
C LEU A 50 0.78 9.60 -3.61
N ALA A 51 1.74 9.28 -2.74
CA ALA A 51 2.63 10.25 -2.11
C ALA A 51 3.43 11.05 -3.15
N ARG A 52 4.06 10.37 -4.11
CA ARG A 52 4.72 11.02 -5.26
C ARG A 52 3.78 11.85 -6.13
N SER A 53 2.48 11.58 -6.08
CA SER A 53 1.45 12.36 -6.79
C SER A 53 0.88 13.53 -5.96
N GLY A 54 1.42 13.78 -4.77
CA GLY A 54 1.04 14.89 -3.89
C GLY A 54 -0.02 14.56 -2.84
N ALA A 55 -0.45 13.30 -2.71
CA ALA A 55 -1.35 12.91 -1.62
C ALA A 55 -0.58 12.86 -0.29
N SER A 56 -1.19 13.37 0.79
CA SER A 56 -0.62 13.32 2.14
C SER A 56 -1.48 12.45 3.05
N PHE A 57 -0.84 11.53 3.75
CA PHE A 57 -1.46 10.66 4.75
C PHE A 57 -0.41 10.27 5.80
N PRO A 58 -0.80 10.05 7.07
CA PRO A 58 0.13 9.81 8.17
C PRO A 58 0.79 8.41 8.14
N GLY A 59 0.36 7.52 7.25
CA GLY A 59 0.79 6.13 7.12
C GLY A 59 -0.28 5.30 6.42
N VAL A 60 -0.01 4.01 6.19
CA VAL A 60 -0.82 3.11 5.37
C VAL A 60 -1.51 2.04 6.22
N PHE A 61 -0.74 1.21 6.91
CA PHE A 61 -1.23 0.26 7.90
C PHE A 61 -1.08 0.79 9.32
N ARG A 62 -0.03 1.58 9.55
CA ARG A 62 0.30 2.23 10.82
C ARG A 62 0.88 3.61 10.55
N LYS A 63 0.79 4.51 11.52
CA LYS A 63 1.42 5.83 11.41
C LYS A 63 2.94 5.67 11.21
N GLY A 64 3.49 6.34 10.20
CA GLY A 64 4.93 6.38 9.89
C GLY A 64 5.49 5.14 9.20
N ASP A 65 4.66 4.25 8.65
CA ASP A 65 5.11 3.03 7.94
C ASP A 65 5.41 3.23 6.44
N ILE A 66 5.31 4.47 5.98
CA ILE A 66 5.78 4.92 4.67
C ILE A 66 6.95 5.87 4.90
N GLU A 67 8.10 5.55 4.32
CA GLU A 67 9.19 6.54 4.24
C GLU A 67 8.70 7.64 3.31
N GLU A 68 8.75 8.90 3.77
CA GLU A 68 8.58 10.05 2.89
C GLU A 68 9.58 9.84 1.75
N ALA A 69 9.07 9.63 0.53
CA ALA A 69 9.91 9.53 -0.64
C ALA A 69 10.63 10.89 -0.76
N ALA A 70 11.90 10.91 -0.34
CA ALA A 70 12.78 12.06 -0.41
C ALA A 70 12.94 12.55 -1.86
#